data_AF-A0A9P0PNW6-F1
#
_entry.id   AF-A0A9P0PNW6-F1
#
_cell.length_a   1.000
_cell.length_b   1.000
_cell.length_c   1.000
_cell.angle_alpha   90.00
_cell.angle_beta   90.00
_cell.angle_gamma   90.00
#
_symmetry.space_group_name_H-M   'P 1'
#
loop_
_entity.id
_entity.type
_entity.pdbx_description
1 polymer ?
#
loop_
_entity_poly.entity_id
_entity_poly.type
_entity_poly.pdbx_seq_one_letter_code
_entity_poly.pdbx_strand_id
1 'polypeptide(L)' 'MVQEANTTQHFSLEEVSRHNGKIEKAVWLVIKGSLYDVSDYLDKHPGGRDIIEQHAGKDASKHFLTSGILAKP' A
#
# COMPACT_ATOMS: atom_id res chain seq x y z
N MET A 1 5.13 -21.34 25.75
CA MET A 1 5.14 -21.70 24.31
C MET A 1 4.45 -20.57 23.58
N VAL A 2 5.18 -19.65 22.93
CA VAL A 2 4.59 -18.63 22.06
C VAL A 2 5.02 -18.97 20.64
N GLN A 3 4.06 -19.25 19.77
CA GLN A 3 4.31 -19.55 18.37
C GLN A 3 4.23 -18.23 17.61
N GLU A 4 5.39 -17.67 17.28
CA GLU A 4 5.50 -16.58 16.33
C GLU A 4 5.35 -17.17 14.92
N ALA A 5 4.13 -17.21 14.42
CA ALA A 5 3.85 -17.60 13.04
C ALA A 5 4.22 -16.42 12.13
N ASN A 6 5.43 -16.47 11.54
CA ASN A 6 5.78 -15.62 10.40
C ASN A 6 5.03 -16.10 9.15
N THR A 7 3.73 -15.80 9.10
CA THR A 7 2.86 -16.21 8.01
C THR A 7 3.03 -15.21 6.87
N THR A 8 3.89 -15.54 5.90
CA THR A 8 3.89 -14.85 4.60
C THR A 8 2.57 -15.13 3.92
N GLN A 9 1.65 -14.16 3.95
CA GLN A 9 0.37 -14.23 3.27
C GLN A 9 0.58 -13.83 1.81
N HIS A 10 0.20 -14.71 0.88
CA HIS A 10 0.26 -14.45 -0.56
C HIS A 10 -1.12 -14.00 -1.04
N PHE A 11 -1.17 -12.83 -1.68
CA PHE A 11 -2.40 -12.29 -2.26
C PHE A 11 -2.27 -12.24 -3.78
N SER A 12 -3.37 -12.52 -4.48
CA SER A 12 -3.44 -12.29 -5.92
C SER A 12 -3.60 -10.81 -6.21
N LEU A 13 -3.14 -10.35 -7.37
CA LEU A 13 -3.34 -8.96 -7.80
C LEU A 13 -4.83 -8.60 -7.90
N GLU A 14 -5.67 -9.59 -8.18
CA GLU A 14 -7.12 -9.43 -8.24
C GLU A 14 -7.70 -9.17 -6.85
N GLU A 15 -7.24 -9.89 -5.83
CA GLU A 15 -7.61 -9.64 -4.43
C GLU A 15 -7.14 -8.26 -4.00
N VAL A 16 -5.87 -7.92 -4.25
CA VAL A 16 -5.31 -6.59 -3.93
C VAL A 16 -6.12 -5.47 -4.60
N SER A 17 -6.58 -5.66 -5.84
CA SER A 17 -7.39 -4.66 -6.56
C SER A 17 -8.74 -4.37 -5.92
N ARG A 18 -9.27 -5.28 -5.10
CA ARG A 18 -10.52 -5.09 -4.33
C ARG A 18 -10.30 -4.16 -3.14
N HIS A 19 -9.12 -4.18 -2.54
CA HIS A 19 -8.68 -3.34 -1.42
C HIS A 19 -8.21 -1.97 -1.90
N ASN A 20 -9.05 -1.30 -2.68
CA ASN A 20 -8.76 0.00 -3.30
C ASN A 20 -9.41 1.20 -2.58
N GLY A 21 -9.95 1.01 -1.38
CA GLY A 21 -10.62 2.08 -0.62
C GLY A 21 -12.04 2.42 -1.07
N LYS A 22 -12.55 1.87 -2.19
CA LYS A 22 -13.88 2.21 -2.73
C LYS A 22 -15.02 1.42 -2.11
N ILE A 23 -14.76 0.16 -1.75
CA ILE A 23 -15.74 -0.76 -1.16
C ILE A 23 -15.42 -0.96 0.32
N GLU A 24 -14.15 -1.18 0.63
CA GLU A 24 -13.65 -1.38 1.98
C GLU A 24 -12.80 -0.18 2.42
N LYS A 25 -12.71 0.06 3.74
CA LYS A 25 -11.79 1.08 4.28
C LYS A 25 -10.33 0.69 4.13
N ALA A 26 -10.06 -0.58 3.86
CA ALA A 26 -8.73 -1.10 3.62
C ALA A 26 -8.20 -0.59 2.27
N VAL A 27 -7.02 0.02 2.31
CA VAL A 27 -6.29 0.46 1.12
C VAL A 27 -4.94 -0.24 1.09
N TRP A 28 -4.76 -1.09 0.10
CA TRP A 28 -3.53 -1.84 -0.10
C TRP A 28 -2.72 -1.31 -1.27
N LEU A 29 -1.40 -1.37 -1.14
CA LEU A 29 -0.46 -1.02 -2.19
C LEU A 29 0.60 -2.09 -2.31
N VAL A 30 1.01 -2.39 -3.55
CA VAL A 30 2.18 -3.22 -3.80
C VAL A 30 3.39 -2.33 -4.07
N ILE A 31 4.43 -2.48 -3.26
CA ILE A 31 5.69 -1.74 -3.40
C ILE A 31 6.82 -2.77 -3.44
N LYS A 32 7.54 -2.82 -4.56
CA LYS A 32 8.63 -3.76 -4.84
C LYS A 32 8.22 -5.22 -4.61
N GLY A 33 6.99 -5.57 -4.98
CA GLY A 33 6.44 -6.92 -4.80
C GLY A 33 6.02 -7.27 -3.36
N SER A 34 6.09 -6.32 -2.42
CA SER A 34 5.56 -6.49 -1.07
C SER A 34 4.23 -5.74 -0.94
N LEU A 35 3.26 -6.35 -0.25
CA LEU A 35 1.95 -5.77 -0.01
C LEU A 35 1.97 -4.95 1.29
N TYR A 36 1.46 -3.71 1.23
CA TYR A 36 1.38 -2.79 2.35
C TYR A 36 -0.07 -2.34 2.54
N ASP A 37 -0.57 -2.45 3.76
CA ASP A 37 -1.79 -1.76 4.17
C ASP A 37 -1.43 -0.32 4.55
N VAL A 38 -2.03 0.65 3.86
CA VAL A 38 -1.77 2.08 4.07
C VAL A 38 -3.03 2.82 4.51
N SER A 39 -4.04 2.10 4.99
CA SER A 39 -5.36 2.64 5.34
C SER A 39 -5.26 3.75 6.38
N ASP A 40 -4.43 3.55 7.42
CA ASP A 40 -4.15 4.54 8.48
C ASP A 40 -3.13 5.63 8.07
N TYR A 41 -2.55 5.51 6.88
CA TYR A 41 -1.52 6.42 6.38
C TYR A 41 -2.04 7.37 5.29
N LEU A 42 -3.25 7.14 4.75
CA LEU A 42 -3.85 7.96 3.70
C LEU A 42 -3.81 9.46 4.03
N ASP A 43 -4.32 9.84 5.20
CA ASP A 43 -4.37 11.24 5.64
C ASP A 43 -3.02 11.78 6.14
N LYS A 44 -2.06 10.89 6.43
CA LYS A 44 -0.72 11.25 6.91
C LYS A 44 0.28 11.42 5.76
N HIS A 45 -0.08 11.01 4.56
CA HIS A 45 0.79 11.09 3.40
C HIS A 45 1.05 12.56 3.02
N PRO A 46 2.31 13.06 3.08
CA PRO A 46 2.61 14.47 2.82
C PRO A 46 2.27 14.95 1.40
N GLY A 47 2.14 14.02 0.44
CA GLY A 47 1.67 14.30 -0.92
C GLY A 47 0.15 14.33 -1.07
N GLY A 48 -0.62 14.13 0.01
CA GLY A 48 -2.07 14.01 -0.01
C GLY A 48 -2.56 12.59 -0.28
N ARG A 49 -3.79 12.30 0.18
CA ARG A 49 -4.43 10.98 0.04
C ARG A 49 -4.76 10.63 -1.41
N ASP A 50 -5.07 11.63 -2.25
CA ASP A 50 -5.49 11.43 -3.64
C ASP A 50 -4.46 10.64 -4.46
N ILE A 51 -3.16 10.86 -4.18
CA ILE A 51 -2.08 10.14 -4.86
C ILE A 51 -2.09 8.65 -4.49
N ILE A 52 -2.36 8.33 -3.22
CA ILE A 52 -2.49 6.94 -2.77
C ILE A 52 -3.75 6.32 -3.35
N GLU A 53 -4.90 7.01 -3.30
CA GLU A 53 -6.18 6.52 -3.82
C GLU A 53 -6.14 6.21 -5.32
N GLN A 54 -5.37 6.97 -6.11
CA GLN A 54 -5.16 6.68 -7.54
C GLN A 54 -4.46 5.34 -7.79
N HIS A 55 -3.61 4.92 -6.85
CA HIS A 55 -2.79 3.71 -6.94
C HIS A 55 -3.27 2.60 -6.00
N ALA A 56 -4.35 2.84 -5.25
CA ALA A 56 -4.95 1.90 -4.33
C ALA A 56 -5.34 0.60 -5.06
N GLY A 57 -4.94 -0.52 -4.47
CA GLY A 57 -5.12 -1.85 -5.03
C GLY A 57 -4.21 -2.19 -6.22
N LYS A 58 -3.12 -1.43 -6.44
CA LYS A 58 -2.19 -1.63 -7.56
C LYS A 58 -0.73 -1.62 -7.11
N ASP A 59 0.16 -1.98 -8.03
CA ASP A 59 1.60 -1.77 -7.87
C ASP A 59 1.94 -0.29 -8.00
N ALA A 60 2.37 0.30 -6.89
CA ALA A 60 2.82 1.68 -6.78
C ALA A 60 4.35 1.78 -6.71
N SER A 61 5.11 0.72 -7.03
CA SER A 61 6.57 0.70 -6.91
C SER A 61 7.23 1.84 -7.69
N LYS A 62 6.75 2.10 -8.91
CA LYS A 62 7.27 3.18 -9.76
C LYS A 62 6.99 4.56 -9.15
N HIS A 63 5.80 4.74 -8.59
CA HIS A 63 5.41 5.99 -7.95
C HIS A 63 6.13 6.18 -6.62
N PHE A 64 6.30 5.14 -5.82
CA PHE A 64 7.11 5.18 -4.61
C PHE A 64 8.56 5.63 -4.88
N LEU A 65 9.15 5.18 -5.99
CA LEU A 65 10.51 5.55 -6.39
C LEU A 65 10.60 6.98 -6.93
N THR A 66 9.62 7.45 -7.69
CA THR A 66 9.62 8.79 -8.29
C THR A 66 9.18 9.87 -7.29
N SER A 67 8.31 9.51 -6.33
CA SER A 67 7.71 10.47 -5.40
C SER A 67 8.64 10.94 -4.29
N GLY A 68 9.89 10.47 -4.20
CA GLY A 68 11.02 11.24 -3.65
C GLY A 68 10.84 12.02 -2.33
N ILE A 69 9.88 11.67 -1.46
CA ILE A 69 9.64 12.38 -0.18
C ILE A 69 10.69 11.99 0.87
N LEU A 70 11.60 11.05 0.54
CA LEU A 70 12.84 10.81 1.29
C LEU A 70 14.10 11.37 0.59
N ALA A 71 13.94 12.33 -0.32
CA ALA A 71 15.04 13.10 -0.87
C ALA A 71 14.93 14.57 -0.44
N LYS A 72 15.10 14.81 0.85
CA LYS A 72 15.70 16.07 1.30
C LYS A 72 17.06 15.72 1.93
N PRO A 73 18.15 16.40 1.53
CA PRO A 73 19.43 16.27 2.23
C PRO A 73 19.31 16.70 3.69
#